data_AF-A0A7S1PXZ6-F1
#
_entry.id   AF-A0A7S1PXZ6-F1
#
_cell.length_a   1.000
_cell.length_b   1.000
_cell.length_c   1.000
_cell.angle_alpha   90.00
_cell.angle_beta   90.00
_cell.angle_gamma   90.00
#
_symmetry.space_group_name_H-M   'P 1'
#
loop_
_entity.id
_entity.type
_entity.pdbx_description
1 polymer ?
#
loop_
_entity_poly.entity_id
_entity_poly.type
_entity_poly.pdbx_seq_one_letter_code
_entity_poly.pdbx_strand_id
1 'polypeptide(L)'
;FGSSSRRGPSALVSDLEAEEGAMAASQEDVEAEGGESEIEEGDIQALARAKLRDGEQILGEGVASDEVAPRGICNAEALAQKLKDMEYKVPEGAKRVPWVDTMLIEGQQGLPKGVGAKDGVKLEGTFMQMGRDAVREAYRRLRVMKIPCSRPTDFLAEMLRSDKQMYKVRQRASEETRRIKIVEDRKKSQAAKKFAKKAKTKKQQVRAEEKRQTMDDIKSWRNTKKADKSSEDKDLDAILDRQERNSKGNMVSKKKGIPEKTKRREAADTKWGFGGRKKRIRQNDSSSV
;
A
#
# COMPACT_ATOMS: atom_id res chain seq x y z
N PHE A 1 -40.48 41.22 -0.89
CA PHE A 1 -40.23 41.09 0.55
C PHE A 1 -39.49 39.79 0.77
N GLY A 2 -38.16 39.70 0.85
CA GLY A 2 -37.22 40.62 1.46
C GLY A 2 -36.96 40.18 2.90
N SER A 3 -35.99 39.30 3.13
CA SER A 3 -34.97 39.46 4.19
C SER A 3 -34.04 38.25 4.23
N SER A 4 -32.77 38.52 3.98
CA SER A 4 -31.66 37.66 4.32
C SER A 4 -31.46 37.63 5.84
N SER A 5 -31.00 36.51 6.39
CA SER A 5 -30.08 36.58 7.54
C SER A 5 -29.14 35.40 7.54
N ARG A 6 -27.91 35.70 7.17
CA ARG A 6 -26.72 34.88 7.44
C ARG A 6 -26.58 34.70 8.95
N ARG A 7 -26.17 33.51 9.40
CA ARG A 7 -25.41 33.35 10.65
C ARG A 7 -24.20 32.49 10.32
N GLY A 8 -23.04 33.02 10.67
CA GLY A 8 -21.72 32.47 10.36
C GLY A 8 -21.34 31.24 11.19
N PRO A 9 -20.13 30.72 10.98
CA PRO A 9 -19.67 29.43 11.49
C PRO A 9 -19.23 29.54 12.95
N SER A 10 -19.72 28.67 13.83
CA SER A 10 -19.16 28.56 15.18
C SER A 10 -17.89 27.72 15.12
N ALA A 11 -16.76 28.41 15.21
CA ALA A 11 -15.54 27.83 15.75
C ALA A 11 -15.79 27.49 17.22
N LEU A 12 -15.68 26.21 17.57
CA LEU A 12 -15.50 25.75 18.94
C LEU A 12 -14.31 24.79 18.93
N VAL A 13 -13.16 25.33 19.35
CA VAL A 13 -12.12 24.75 20.24
C VAL A 13 -11.94 23.22 20.14
N SER A 14 -10.87 22.68 19.55
CA SER A 14 -9.50 22.61 20.10
C SER A 14 -9.48 22.35 21.60
N ASP A 15 -9.33 21.07 21.98
CA ASP A 15 -8.55 20.58 23.14
C ASP A 15 -8.90 19.10 23.38
N LEU A 16 -8.09 18.20 22.81
CA LEU A 16 -8.02 16.77 23.18
C LEU A 16 -6.69 16.18 22.67
N GLU A 17 -5.59 16.86 23.01
CA GLU A 17 -4.22 16.36 22.96
C GLU A 17 -3.54 16.71 24.29
N ALA A 18 -3.69 15.84 25.29
CA ALA A 18 -2.79 15.67 26.44
C ALA A 18 -3.39 14.61 27.40
N GLU A 19 -2.51 13.84 28.07
CA GLU A 19 -2.78 12.69 28.96
C GLU A 19 -3.05 11.37 28.17
N GLU A 20 -2.23 10.33 28.18
CA GLU A 20 -1.21 9.87 29.12
C GLU A 20 -0.03 9.22 28.39
N GLY A 21 1.18 9.63 28.73
CA GLY A 21 2.39 8.84 28.55
C GLY A 21 2.88 8.38 29.91
N ALA A 22 2.70 7.10 30.24
CA ALA A 22 3.49 6.39 31.25
C ALA A 22 3.23 4.87 31.20
N MET A 23 3.91 4.14 30.31
CA MET A 23 4.28 2.76 30.61
C MET A 23 5.62 2.45 29.95
N ALA A 24 6.67 2.56 30.75
CA ALA A 24 8.02 2.18 30.43
C ALA A 24 8.26 0.69 30.77
N ALA A 25 8.99 0.04 29.87
CA ALA A 25 9.98 -1.01 30.12
C ALA A 25 9.53 -2.32 30.80
N SER A 26 9.27 -3.33 29.96
CA SER A 26 9.71 -4.71 30.22
C SER A 26 10.33 -5.26 28.93
N GLN A 27 11.65 -5.10 28.82
CA GLN A 27 12.50 -5.78 27.85
C GLN A 27 12.71 -7.20 28.37
N GLU A 28 12.09 -8.17 27.72
CA GLU A 28 12.50 -9.57 27.82
C GLU A 28 13.22 -9.92 26.52
N ASP A 29 14.55 -10.03 26.62
CA ASP A 29 15.40 -10.63 25.61
C ASP A 29 15.09 -12.13 25.57
N VAL A 30 14.38 -12.58 24.53
CA VAL A 30 14.30 -14.01 24.18
C VAL A 30 15.29 -14.25 23.06
N GLU A 31 16.45 -14.79 23.44
CA GLU A 31 17.40 -15.40 22.53
C GLU A 31 16.70 -16.49 21.71
N ALA A 32 16.52 -16.25 20.42
CA ALA A 32 16.10 -17.26 19.46
C ALA A 32 17.32 -18.07 19.02
N GLU A 33 17.81 -18.95 19.88
CA GLU A 33 18.49 -20.16 19.42
C GLU A 33 17.42 -21.25 19.23
N GLY A 34 17.10 -21.53 17.98
CA GLY A 34 16.23 -22.64 17.60
C GLY A 34 16.66 -23.07 16.21
N GLY A 35 17.54 -24.08 16.17
CA GLY A 35 18.14 -24.61 14.96
C GLY A 35 17.10 -24.86 13.88
N GLU A 36 17.33 -24.25 12.72
CA GLU A 36 16.69 -24.65 11.48
C GLU A 36 17.14 -26.09 11.20
N SER A 37 16.36 -27.07 11.66
CA SER A 37 16.50 -28.43 11.17
C SER A 37 16.10 -28.38 9.70
N GLU A 38 17.11 -28.24 8.85
CA GLU A 38 17.02 -28.40 7.41
C GLU A 38 16.38 -29.78 7.17
N ILE A 39 15.08 -29.79 6.89
CA ILE A 39 14.36 -31.02 6.56
C ILE A 39 14.95 -31.45 5.22
N GLU A 40 15.85 -32.42 5.24
CA GLU A 40 16.44 -32.98 4.03
C GLU A 40 15.31 -33.50 3.13
N GLU A 41 15.41 -33.29 1.81
CA GLU A 41 14.37 -33.70 0.85
C GLU A 41 13.99 -35.20 0.97
N GLY A 42 14.89 -36.01 1.54
CA GLY A 42 14.66 -37.42 1.88
C GLY A 42 13.58 -37.63 2.95
N ASP A 43 13.48 -36.78 3.97
CA ASP A 43 12.49 -36.90 5.04
C ASP A 43 11.08 -36.55 4.55
N ILE A 44 11.00 -35.58 3.63
CA ILE A 44 9.74 -35.20 2.96
C ILE A 44 9.25 -36.34 2.06
N GLN A 45 10.15 -37.00 1.32
CA GLN A 45 9.81 -38.16 0.50
C GLN A 45 9.43 -39.38 1.35
N ALA A 46 10.08 -39.60 2.50
CA ALA A 46 9.75 -40.70 3.41
C ALA A 46 8.35 -40.53 4.04
N LEU A 47 8.00 -39.30 4.45
CA LEU A 47 6.66 -38.96 4.95
C LEU A 47 5.57 -39.06 3.87
N ALA A 48 5.87 -38.65 2.64
CA ALA A 48 4.93 -38.74 1.52
C ALA A 48 4.68 -40.19 1.06
N ARG A 49 5.61 -41.12 1.33
CA ARG A 49 5.52 -42.54 0.94
C ARG A 49 5.05 -43.46 2.07
N ALA A 50 4.88 -42.91 3.28
CA ALA A 50 4.30 -43.65 4.40
C ALA A 50 2.87 -44.07 4.04
N LYS A 51 2.55 -45.36 4.25
CA LYS A 51 1.16 -45.85 4.12
C LYS A 51 0.28 -45.06 5.08
N LEU A 52 -0.89 -44.63 4.60
CA LEU A 52 -1.93 -43.98 5.40
C LEU A 52 -2.18 -44.78 6.69
N ARG A 53 -2.37 -44.07 7.80
CA ARG A 53 -2.76 -44.71 9.07
C ARG A 53 -4.18 -45.26 8.94
N ASP A 54 -4.53 -46.23 9.80
CA ASP A 54 -5.88 -46.79 9.83
C ASP A 54 -6.91 -45.67 10.08
N GLY A 55 -7.77 -45.42 9.08
CA GLY A 55 -8.80 -44.37 9.12
C GLY A 55 -8.43 -43.04 8.42
N GLU A 56 -7.21 -42.86 7.92
CA GLU A 56 -6.88 -41.75 7.04
C GLU A 56 -7.27 -42.10 5.60
N GLN A 57 -7.86 -41.16 4.86
CA GLN A 57 -8.19 -41.29 3.43
C GLN A 57 -7.66 -40.08 2.66
N ILE A 58 -7.05 -40.32 1.49
CA ILE A 58 -6.61 -39.25 0.60
C ILE A 58 -7.86 -38.60 0.01
N LEU A 59 -8.05 -37.31 0.29
CA LEU A 59 -9.13 -36.50 -0.28
C LEU A 59 -9.01 -36.48 -1.82
N GLY A 60 -9.81 -37.32 -2.48
CA GLY A 60 -9.89 -37.41 -3.95
C GLY A 60 -9.58 -38.80 -4.53
N GLU A 61 -8.95 -39.70 -3.77
CA GLU A 61 -8.68 -41.08 -4.19
C GLU A 61 -9.74 -42.00 -3.58
N GLY A 62 -10.96 -41.95 -4.13
CA GLY A 62 -12.10 -42.71 -3.60
C GLY A 62 -13.49 -42.17 -3.95
N VAL A 63 -13.58 -41.02 -4.64
CA VAL A 63 -14.87 -40.51 -5.14
C VAL A 63 -14.75 -40.22 -6.64
N ALA A 64 -14.37 -41.26 -7.38
CA ALA A 64 -14.76 -41.45 -8.76
C ALA A 64 -15.65 -42.70 -8.83
N SER A 65 -16.64 -42.81 -7.95
CA SER A 65 -17.81 -43.59 -8.28
C SER A 65 -18.66 -42.73 -9.22
N ASP A 66 -18.59 -43.05 -10.52
CA ASP A 66 -19.60 -42.69 -11.52
C ASP A 66 -20.98 -43.33 -11.22
N GLU A 67 -21.23 -43.73 -9.97
CA GLU A 67 -22.56 -44.08 -9.49
C GLU A 67 -23.31 -42.78 -9.19
N VAL A 68 -23.80 -42.16 -10.27
CA VAL A 68 -24.94 -41.27 -10.20
C VAL A 68 -26.03 -42.04 -9.46
N ALA A 69 -26.24 -41.72 -8.18
CA ALA A 69 -27.34 -42.26 -7.40
C ALA A 69 -28.60 -42.30 -8.28
N PRO A 70 -29.35 -43.41 -8.34
CA PRO A 70 -30.48 -43.54 -9.24
C PRO A 70 -31.37 -42.32 -9.04
N ARG A 71 -31.53 -41.51 -10.09
CA ARG A 71 -32.34 -40.30 -10.04
C ARG A 71 -33.69 -40.71 -9.49
N GLY A 72 -34.00 -40.29 -8.26
CA GLY A 72 -35.24 -40.68 -7.60
C GLY A 72 -36.43 -40.40 -8.51
N ILE A 73 -37.43 -41.29 -8.48
CA ILE A 73 -38.67 -41.09 -9.23
C ILE A 73 -39.29 -39.77 -8.74
N CYS A 74 -39.33 -38.77 -9.62
CA CYS A 74 -39.93 -37.48 -9.30
C CYS A 74 -41.46 -37.59 -9.38
N ASN A 75 -42.11 -37.86 -8.26
CA ASN A 75 -43.57 -37.85 -8.18
C ASN A 75 -44.07 -36.40 -8.11
N ALA A 76 -44.26 -35.79 -9.27
CA ALA A 76 -44.70 -34.40 -9.39
C ALA A 76 -46.09 -34.16 -8.76
N GLU A 77 -46.99 -35.14 -8.83
CA GLU A 77 -48.36 -35.02 -8.29
C GLU A 77 -48.36 -34.97 -6.77
N ALA A 78 -47.59 -35.86 -6.12
CA ALA A 78 -47.44 -35.86 -4.67
C ALA A 78 -46.75 -34.58 -4.17
N LEU A 79 -45.75 -34.06 -4.89
CA LEU A 79 -45.11 -32.79 -4.58
C LEU A 79 -46.10 -31.62 -4.66
N ALA A 80 -46.95 -31.58 -5.69
CA ALA A 80 -47.98 -30.56 -5.84
C ALA A 80 -49.05 -30.64 -4.73
N GLN A 81 -49.43 -31.85 -4.31
CA GLN A 81 -50.31 -32.05 -3.16
C GLN A 81 -49.67 -31.51 -1.87
N LYS A 82 -48.41 -31.86 -1.60
CA LYS A 82 -47.70 -31.35 -0.42
C LYS A 82 -47.47 -29.85 -0.44
N LEU A 83 -47.28 -29.26 -1.62
CA LEU A 83 -47.19 -27.80 -1.75
C LEU A 83 -48.49 -27.13 -1.33
N LYS A 84 -49.65 -27.68 -1.74
CA LYS A 84 -50.98 -27.18 -1.30
C LYS A 84 -51.19 -27.36 0.20
N ASP A 85 -50.74 -28.47 0.78
CA ASP A 85 -50.84 -28.72 2.23
C ASP A 85 -50.03 -27.69 3.04
N MET A 86 -48.87 -27.25 2.53
CA MET A 86 -47.98 -26.28 3.18
C MET A 86 -48.31 -24.82 2.84
N GLU A 87 -49.21 -24.56 1.91
CA GLU A 87 -49.53 -23.21 1.44
C GLU A 87 -50.07 -22.36 2.61
N TYR A 88 -49.48 -21.17 2.79
CA TYR A 88 -49.90 -20.26 3.84
C TYR A 88 -51.29 -19.71 3.52
N LYS A 89 -52.28 -20.11 4.33
CA LYS A 89 -53.68 -19.74 4.13
C LYS A 89 -53.89 -18.24 4.26
N VAL A 90 -54.82 -17.71 3.48
CA VAL A 90 -55.18 -16.30 3.55
C VAL A 90 -55.84 -16.00 4.90
N PRO A 91 -55.36 -14.98 5.65
CA PRO A 91 -55.97 -14.57 6.90
C PRO A 91 -57.44 -14.19 6.74
N GLU A 92 -58.25 -14.41 7.79
CA GLU A 92 -59.67 -14.07 7.77
C GLU A 92 -59.87 -12.57 7.48
N GLY A 93 -60.69 -12.26 6.47
CA GLY A 93 -60.97 -10.89 6.04
C GLY A 93 -60.04 -10.34 4.96
N ALA A 94 -58.96 -11.04 4.60
CA ALA A 94 -58.10 -10.65 3.47
C ALA A 94 -58.46 -11.42 2.19
N LYS A 95 -58.33 -10.77 1.02
CA LYS A 95 -58.50 -11.45 -0.29
C LYS A 95 -57.25 -12.23 -0.71
N ARG A 96 -56.08 -11.83 -0.20
CA ARG A 96 -54.76 -12.41 -0.46
C ARG A 96 -53.89 -12.20 0.77
N VAL A 97 -52.87 -13.04 0.94
CA VAL A 97 -51.87 -12.89 2.01
C VAL A 97 -51.19 -11.52 1.87
N PRO A 98 -51.22 -10.66 2.90
CA PRO A 98 -50.46 -9.41 2.89
C PRO A 98 -48.97 -9.69 2.66
N TRP A 99 -48.32 -8.87 1.83
CA TRP A 99 -46.91 -9.09 1.53
C TRP A 99 -46.00 -8.96 2.78
N VAL A 100 -46.42 -8.20 3.79
CA VAL A 100 -45.68 -8.05 5.07
C VAL A 100 -45.45 -9.39 5.79
N ASP A 101 -46.37 -10.34 5.65
CA ASP A 101 -46.27 -11.62 6.36
C ASP A 101 -45.25 -12.56 5.70
N THR A 102 -45.08 -12.42 4.38
CA THR A 102 -44.14 -13.25 3.60
C THR A 102 -42.78 -12.59 3.48
N MET A 103 -42.73 -11.26 3.31
CA MET A 103 -41.55 -10.46 2.97
C MET A 103 -40.70 -11.04 1.82
N LEU A 104 -41.30 -11.90 1.00
CA LEU A 104 -40.60 -12.65 -0.04
C LEU A 104 -40.49 -11.79 -1.29
N ILE A 105 -39.29 -11.75 -1.85
CA ILE A 105 -39.03 -11.09 -3.13
C ILE A 105 -38.43 -12.12 -4.05
N GLU A 106 -39.20 -12.46 -5.07
CA GLU A 106 -38.77 -13.36 -6.12
C GLU A 106 -37.78 -12.62 -7.03
N GLY A 107 -36.59 -13.20 -7.19
CA GLY A 107 -35.60 -12.71 -8.15
C GLY A 107 -36.03 -13.09 -9.57
N GLN A 108 -36.10 -12.09 -10.46
CA GLN A 108 -36.64 -12.28 -11.82
C GLN A 108 -35.69 -13.03 -12.78
N GLN A 109 -34.45 -13.30 -12.39
CA GLN A 109 -33.44 -13.91 -13.27
C GLN A 109 -32.63 -15.00 -12.55
N GLY A 110 -32.44 -16.13 -13.25
CA GLY A 110 -31.41 -17.11 -12.90
C GLY A 110 -30.01 -16.51 -13.06
N LEU A 111 -28.99 -17.22 -12.58
CA LEU A 111 -27.59 -16.79 -12.67
C LEU A 111 -27.24 -16.36 -14.11
N PRO A 112 -26.54 -15.22 -14.29
CA PRO A 112 -26.17 -14.75 -15.62
C PRO A 112 -25.29 -15.78 -16.34
N LYS A 113 -25.50 -15.91 -17.65
CA LYS A 113 -24.81 -16.89 -18.50
C LYS A 113 -23.28 -16.68 -18.41
N GLY A 114 -22.56 -17.74 -18.08
CA GLY A 114 -21.08 -17.73 -18.00
C GLY A 114 -20.51 -17.54 -16.59
N VAL A 115 -21.34 -17.31 -15.57
CA VAL A 115 -20.89 -17.35 -14.17
C VAL A 115 -21.02 -18.78 -13.64
N GLY A 116 -19.92 -19.51 -13.68
CA GLY A 116 -19.82 -20.87 -13.13
C GLY A 116 -19.34 -20.86 -11.68
N ALA A 117 -19.50 -22.00 -10.99
CA ALA A 117 -19.03 -22.18 -9.62
C ALA A 117 -17.50 -21.97 -9.45
N LYS A 118 -16.73 -22.11 -10.53
CA LYS A 118 -15.26 -21.91 -10.54
C LYS A 118 -14.86 -20.43 -10.48
N ASP A 119 -15.75 -19.51 -10.89
CA ASP A 119 -15.48 -18.07 -10.91
C ASP A 119 -16.02 -17.39 -9.62
N GLY A 120 -15.43 -17.72 -8.47
CA GLY A 120 -15.94 -17.30 -7.14
C GLY A 120 -16.17 -15.80 -6.98
N VAL A 121 -15.27 -14.95 -7.49
CA VAL A 121 -15.39 -13.48 -7.38
C VAL A 121 -16.55 -12.93 -8.20
N LYS A 122 -16.74 -13.45 -9.43
CA LYS A 122 -17.87 -13.01 -10.28
C LYS A 122 -19.18 -13.50 -9.70
N LEU A 123 -19.20 -14.72 -9.18
CA LEU A 123 -20.36 -15.30 -8.51
C LEU A 123 -20.77 -14.48 -7.28
N GLU A 124 -19.81 -14.12 -6.42
CA GLU A 124 -20.04 -13.23 -5.29
C GLU A 124 -20.62 -11.88 -5.75
N GLY A 125 -20.04 -11.27 -6.79
CA GLY A 125 -20.55 -10.03 -7.37
C GLY A 125 -22.01 -10.14 -7.83
N THR A 126 -22.39 -11.26 -8.45
CA THR A 126 -23.78 -11.50 -8.88
C THR A 126 -24.73 -11.67 -7.70
N PHE A 127 -24.35 -12.40 -6.66
CA PHE A 127 -25.17 -12.56 -5.46
C PHE A 127 -25.36 -11.24 -4.72
N MET A 128 -24.32 -10.42 -4.63
CA MET A 128 -24.40 -9.08 -4.06
C MET A 128 -25.34 -8.18 -4.86
N GLN A 129 -25.33 -8.27 -6.19
CA GLN A 129 -26.24 -7.52 -7.04
C GLN A 129 -27.70 -7.98 -6.87
N MET A 130 -27.94 -9.30 -6.88
CA MET A 130 -29.26 -9.88 -6.66
C MET A 130 -29.84 -9.47 -5.30
N GLY A 131 -29.04 -9.57 -4.23
CA GLY A 131 -29.44 -9.13 -2.89
C GLY A 131 -29.75 -7.63 -2.84
N ARG A 132 -28.91 -6.80 -3.46
CA ARG A 132 -29.13 -5.34 -3.51
C ARG A 132 -30.44 -4.96 -4.23
N ASP A 133 -30.73 -5.62 -5.34
CA ASP A 133 -31.93 -5.34 -6.13
C ASP A 133 -33.20 -5.83 -5.40
N ALA A 134 -33.14 -6.99 -4.74
CA ALA A 134 -34.20 -7.46 -3.86
C ALA A 134 -34.46 -6.49 -2.70
N VAL A 135 -33.41 -6.02 -2.02
CA VAL A 135 -33.54 -5.02 -0.94
C VAL A 135 -34.18 -3.73 -1.45
N ARG A 136 -33.84 -3.27 -2.66
CA ARG A 136 -34.47 -2.07 -3.25
C ARG A 136 -35.97 -2.23 -3.44
N GLU A 137 -36.41 -3.37 -3.97
CA GLU A 137 -37.83 -3.70 -4.10
C GLU A 137 -38.52 -3.83 -2.74
N ALA A 138 -37.85 -4.42 -1.73
CA ALA A 138 -38.38 -4.52 -0.38
C ALA A 138 -38.67 -3.15 0.22
N TYR A 139 -37.68 -2.26 0.15
CA TYR A 139 -37.78 -0.89 0.64
C TYR A 139 -38.90 -0.12 -0.07
N ARG A 140 -39.08 -0.32 -1.39
CA ARG A 140 -40.17 0.30 -2.14
C ARG A 140 -41.54 -0.16 -1.62
N ARG A 141 -41.73 -1.47 -1.42
CA ARG A 141 -42.99 -2.04 -0.89
C ARG A 141 -43.26 -1.59 0.55
N LEU A 142 -42.25 -1.65 1.44
CA LEU A 142 -42.37 -1.21 2.84
C LEU A 142 -42.73 0.28 2.96
N ARG A 143 -42.16 1.12 2.09
CA ARG A 143 -42.46 2.56 2.08
C ARG A 143 -43.90 2.85 1.68
N VAL A 144 -44.46 2.11 0.72
CA VAL A 144 -45.89 2.23 0.33
C VAL A 144 -46.79 1.88 1.51
N MET A 145 -46.42 0.87 2.30
CA MET A 145 -47.15 0.44 3.50
C MET A 145 -46.87 1.32 4.73
N LYS A 146 -46.02 2.35 4.61
CA LYS A 146 -45.62 3.27 5.68
C LYS A 146 -44.96 2.57 6.88
N ILE A 147 -44.25 1.47 6.65
CA ILE A 147 -43.50 0.76 7.69
C ILE A 147 -42.06 1.31 7.77
N PRO A 148 -41.56 1.71 8.96
CA PRO A 148 -40.17 2.13 9.12
C PRO A 148 -39.24 0.94 8.91
N CYS A 149 -38.28 1.08 7.99
CA CYS A 149 -37.40 0.00 7.55
C CYS A 149 -35.93 0.19 7.95
N SER A 150 -35.54 1.41 8.34
CA SER A 150 -34.17 1.72 8.77
C SER A 150 -34.07 1.66 10.29
N ARG A 151 -33.00 1.05 10.80
CA ARG A 151 -32.70 1.02 12.23
C ARG A 151 -32.26 2.41 12.69
N PRO A 152 -32.93 3.03 13.67
CA PRO A 152 -32.47 4.27 14.28
C PRO A 152 -31.13 4.08 15.00
N THR A 153 -30.28 5.12 15.02
CA THR A 153 -28.96 5.07 15.69
C THR A 153 -29.06 4.91 17.20
N ASP A 154 -30.17 5.36 17.80
CA ASP A 154 -30.43 5.32 19.24
C ASP A 154 -31.16 4.04 19.69
N PHE A 155 -31.44 3.11 18.77
CA PHE A 155 -32.09 1.85 19.12
C PHE A 155 -31.05 0.79 19.47
N LEU A 156 -30.72 0.68 20.75
CA LEU A 156 -29.76 -0.27 21.32
C LEU A 156 -30.43 -1.62 21.67
N ALA A 157 -30.60 -2.47 20.66
CA ALA A 157 -31.01 -3.87 20.84
C ALA A 157 -29.82 -4.81 20.63
N GLU A 158 -29.94 -6.04 21.16
CA GLU A 158 -28.94 -7.10 20.94
C GLU A 158 -28.77 -7.37 19.44
N MET A 159 -27.51 -7.43 19.00
CA MET A 159 -27.12 -7.68 17.61
C MET A 159 -26.57 -9.08 17.45
N LEU A 160 -26.69 -9.64 16.24
CA LEU A 160 -26.20 -10.98 15.91
C LEU A 160 -24.70 -11.19 16.25
N ARG A 161 -23.90 -10.12 16.23
CA ARG A 161 -22.49 -10.14 16.64
C ARG A 161 -22.25 -9.12 17.74
N SER A 162 -21.45 -9.49 18.73
CA SER A 162 -21.06 -8.61 19.82
C SER A 162 -20.18 -7.45 19.36
N ASP A 163 -20.29 -6.31 20.04
CA ASP A 163 -19.48 -5.13 19.75
C ASP A 163 -17.98 -5.39 19.95
N LYS A 164 -17.61 -6.24 20.91
CA LYS A 164 -16.23 -6.68 21.12
C LYS A 164 -15.67 -7.39 19.88
N GLN A 165 -16.47 -8.22 19.22
CA GLN A 165 -16.07 -8.88 17.98
C GLN A 165 -15.95 -7.87 16.84
N MET A 166 -16.91 -6.94 16.71
CA MET A 166 -16.85 -5.92 15.66
C MET A 166 -15.72 -4.91 15.85
N TYR A 167 -15.32 -4.62 17.09
CA TYR A 167 -14.13 -3.82 17.38
C TYR A 167 -12.87 -4.48 16.84
N LYS A 168 -12.69 -5.79 17.04
CA LYS A 168 -11.55 -6.54 16.46
C LYS A 168 -11.54 -6.51 14.93
N VAL A 169 -12.70 -6.62 14.29
CA VAL A 169 -12.80 -6.54 12.82
C VAL A 169 -12.41 -5.15 12.33
N ARG A 170 -12.91 -4.08 12.97
CA ARG A 170 -12.54 -2.69 12.65
C ARG A 170 -11.06 -2.44 12.86
N GLN A 171 -10.49 -2.95 13.95
CA GLN A 171 -9.07 -2.86 14.23
C GLN A 171 -8.25 -3.50 13.10
N ARG A 172 -8.54 -4.74 12.71
CA ARG A 172 -7.84 -5.43 11.60
C ARG A 172 -7.95 -4.67 10.27
N ALA A 173 -9.14 -4.14 9.95
CA ALA A 173 -9.31 -3.32 8.76
C ALA A 173 -8.46 -2.04 8.80
N SER A 174 -8.41 -1.36 9.95
CA SER A 174 -7.59 -0.16 10.14
C SER A 174 -6.09 -0.46 10.03
N GLU A 175 -5.64 -1.59 10.60
CA GLU A 175 -4.25 -2.05 10.53
C GLU A 175 -3.85 -2.36 9.08
N GLU A 176 -4.72 -3.02 8.32
CA GLU A 176 -4.46 -3.34 6.91
C GLU A 176 -4.38 -2.06 6.05
N THR A 177 -5.31 -1.13 6.23
CA THR A 177 -5.23 0.17 5.52
C THR A 177 -3.96 0.94 5.89
N ARG A 178 -3.50 0.87 7.15
CA ARG A 178 -2.24 1.47 7.59
C ARG A 178 -1.05 0.80 6.92
N ARG A 179 -1.02 -0.53 6.82
CA ARG A 179 0.03 -1.29 6.12
C ARG A 179 0.12 -0.90 4.65
N ILE A 180 -1.01 -0.84 3.96
CA ILE A 180 -1.08 -0.42 2.55
C ILE A 180 -0.52 0.99 2.38
N LYS A 181 -0.95 1.94 3.21
CA LYS A 181 -0.45 3.33 3.18
C LYS A 181 1.06 3.41 3.39
N ILE A 182 1.61 2.68 4.36
CA ILE A 182 3.07 2.65 4.61
C ILE A 182 3.82 2.15 3.38
N VAL A 183 3.33 1.09 2.72
CA VAL A 183 3.95 0.55 1.50
C VAL A 183 3.87 1.56 0.35
N GLU A 184 2.72 2.21 0.17
CA GLU A 184 2.54 3.25 -0.85
C GLU A 184 3.47 4.44 -0.61
N ASP A 185 3.57 4.92 0.63
CA ASP A 185 4.42 6.06 0.99
C ASP A 185 5.91 5.70 0.87
N ARG A 186 6.27 4.45 1.15
CA ARG A 186 7.62 3.93 0.87
C ARG A 186 7.90 3.95 -0.64
N LYS A 187 6.96 3.50 -1.48
CA LYS A 187 7.12 3.55 -2.95
C LYS A 187 7.21 4.99 -3.46
N LYS A 188 6.34 5.89 -2.98
CA LYS A 188 6.36 7.33 -3.31
C LYS A 188 7.66 8.00 -2.90
N SER A 189 8.13 7.77 -1.67
CA SER A 189 9.40 8.35 -1.18
C SER A 189 10.62 7.82 -1.93
N GLN A 190 10.64 6.55 -2.32
CA GLN A 190 11.69 5.99 -3.18
C GLN A 190 11.68 6.62 -4.58
N ALA A 191 10.50 6.78 -5.19
CA ALA A 191 10.36 7.46 -6.47
C ALA A 191 10.85 8.91 -6.38
N ALA A 192 10.40 9.66 -5.36
CA ALA A 192 10.82 11.03 -5.11
C ALA A 192 12.34 11.15 -4.95
N LYS A 193 13.00 10.23 -4.21
CA LYS A 193 14.46 10.19 -4.08
C LYS A 193 15.16 9.97 -5.43
N LYS A 194 14.64 9.08 -6.29
CA LYS A 194 15.17 8.83 -7.64
C LYS A 194 15.04 10.08 -8.53
N PHE A 195 13.88 10.73 -8.51
CA PHE A 195 13.63 11.97 -9.27
C PHE A 195 14.51 13.12 -8.77
N ALA A 196 14.63 13.30 -7.46
CA ALA A 196 15.50 14.32 -6.87
C ALA A 196 16.97 14.13 -7.29
N LYS A 197 17.46 12.88 -7.34
CA LYS A 197 18.81 12.58 -7.83
C LYS A 197 18.98 12.95 -9.30
N LYS A 198 18.04 12.56 -10.16
CA LYS A 198 18.06 12.92 -11.60
C LYS A 198 17.95 14.43 -11.83
N ALA A 199 17.11 15.12 -11.06
CA ALA A 199 16.96 16.57 -11.13
C ALA A 199 18.27 17.28 -10.72
N LYS A 200 18.94 16.80 -9.66
CA LYS A 200 20.22 17.33 -9.22
C LYS A 200 21.31 17.15 -10.29
N THR A 201 21.41 15.98 -10.92
CA THR A 201 22.39 15.73 -11.99
C THR A 201 22.08 16.57 -13.23
N LYS A 202 20.82 16.65 -13.66
CA LYS A 202 20.40 17.49 -14.80
C LYS A 202 20.70 18.97 -14.55
N LYS A 203 20.44 19.47 -13.34
CA LYS A 203 20.76 20.85 -12.96
C LYS A 203 22.27 21.13 -12.98
N GLN A 204 23.10 20.15 -12.61
CA GLN A 204 24.56 20.28 -12.72
C GLN A 204 25.03 20.28 -14.18
N GLN A 205 24.44 19.44 -15.03
CA GLN A 205 24.72 19.41 -16.47
C GLN A 205 24.33 20.72 -17.15
N VAL A 206 23.11 21.21 -16.92
CA VAL A 206 22.63 22.50 -17.45
C VAL A 206 23.56 23.64 -17.02
N ARG A 207 23.95 23.71 -15.75
CA ARG A 207 24.92 24.72 -15.28
C ARG A 207 26.30 24.60 -15.94
N ALA A 208 26.75 23.38 -16.25
CA ALA A 208 28.02 23.17 -16.92
C ALA A 208 27.94 23.56 -18.41
N GLU A 209 26.81 23.29 -19.05
CA GLU A 209 26.50 23.71 -20.42
C GLU A 209 26.40 25.23 -20.52
N GLU A 210 25.67 25.90 -19.61
CA GLU A 210 25.60 27.36 -19.51
C GLU A 210 27.00 27.98 -19.33
N LYS A 211 27.84 27.40 -18.48
CA LYS A 211 29.24 27.84 -18.31
C LYS A 211 30.07 27.64 -19.57
N ARG A 212 29.86 26.55 -20.31
CA ARG A 212 30.58 26.29 -21.55
C ARG A 212 30.16 27.26 -22.64
N GLN A 213 28.85 27.48 -22.81
CA GLN A 213 28.29 28.44 -23.75
C GLN A 213 28.81 29.85 -23.46
N THR A 214 28.72 30.31 -22.22
CA THR A 214 29.27 31.63 -21.83
C THR A 214 30.77 31.75 -22.09
N MET A 215 31.57 30.70 -21.85
CA MET A 215 33.00 30.71 -22.17
C MET A 215 33.26 30.71 -23.69
N ASP A 216 32.44 30.02 -24.46
CA ASP A 216 32.56 29.99 -25.92
C ASP A 216 32.10 31.33 -26.55
N ASP A 217 31.09 31.99 -25.97
CA ASP A 217 30.67 33.35 -26.31
C ASP A 217 31.76 34.39 -25.98
N ILE A 218 32.45 34.24 -24.83
CA ILE A 218 33.60 35.10 -24.50
C ILE A 218 34.74 34.88 -25.49
N LYS A 219 35.02 33.64 -25.90
CA LYS A 219 36.05 33.35 -26.89
C LYS A 219 35.68 33.89 -28.27
N SER A 220 34.44 33.73 -28.70
CA SER A 220 33.97 34.26 -29.98
C SER A 220 34.04 35.79 -29.97
N TRP A 221 33.60 36.44 -28.89
CA TRP A 221 33.76 37.89 -28.68
C TRP A 221 35.22 38.34 -28.67
N ARG A 222 36.12 37.59 -28.01
CA ARG A 222 37.55 37.89 -28.00
C ARG A 222 38.17 37.74 -29.40
N ASN A 223 37.73 36.75 -30.17
CA ASN A 223 38.19 36.53 -31.54
C ASN A 223 37.65 37.59 -32.51
N THR A 224 36.37 37.99 -32.40
CA THR A 224 35.82 39.09 -33.21
C THR A 224 36.47 40.42 -32.84
N LYS A 225 36.69 40.73 -31.56
CA LYS A 225 37.47 41.90 -31.15
C LYS A 225 38.88 41.89 -31.74
N LYS A 226 39.58 40.74 -31.73
CA LYS A 226 40.92 40.62 -32.35
C LYS A 226 40.90 40.84 -33.86
N ALA A 227 39.84 40.43 -34.55
CA ALA A 227 39.66 40.69 -35.98
C ALA A 227 39.34 42.16 -36.28
N ASP A 228 38.73 42.88 -35.34
CA ASP A 228 38.30 44.28 -35.46
C ASP A 228 39.31 45.30 -34.86
N LYS A 229 40.51 44.86 -34.45
CA LYS A 229 41.51 45.72 -33.78
C LYS A 229 42.27 46.63 -34.76
N SER A 230 41.94 47.92 -34.69
CA SER A 230 42.89 49.03 -34.90
C SER A 230 44.00 49.02 -33.82
N SER A 231 45.15 49.61 -34.13
CA SER A 231 46.46 49.34 -33.50
C SER A 231 46.58 49.62 -31.99
N GLU A 232 45.72 50.47 -31.41
CA GLU A 232 45.83 50.95 -30.01
C GLU A 232 45.40 49.92 -28.95
N ASP A 233 44.56 48.94 -29.31
CA ASP A 233 43.97 47.97 -28.36
C ASP A 233 44.91 46.78 -28.03
N LYS A 234 46.14 46.75 -28.56
CA LYS A 234 47.13 45.69 -28.34
C LYS A 234 47.90 45.85 -27.02
N ASP A 235 48.07 47.09 -26.54
CA ASP A 235 48.83 47.38 -25.32
C ASP A 235 48.07 47.00 -24.04
N LEU A 236 46.74 47.14 -24.05
CA LEU A 236 45.90 46.76 -22.90
C LEU A 236 45.86 45.24 -22.67
N ASP A 237 45.86 44.44 -23.73
CA ASP A 237 45.92 42.97 -23.62
C ASP A 237 47.27 42.51 -23.06
N ALA A 238 48.38 43.16 -23.43
CA ALA A 238 49.71 42.82 -22.91
C ALA A 238 49.86 43.13 -21.41
N ILE A 239 49.20 44.20 -20.92
CA ILE A 239 49.21 44.59 -19.51
C ILE A 239 48.38 43.61 -18.66
N LEU A 240 47.21 43.19 -19.14
CA LEU A 240 46.35 42.22 -18.43
C LEU A 240 46.98 40.82 -18.36
N ASP A 241 47.64 40.37 -19.44
CA ASP A 241 48.30 39.06 -19.49
C ASP A 241 49.53 39.00 -18.55
N ARG A 242 50.20 40.15 -18.33
CA ARG A 242 51.28 40.30 -17.36
C ARG A 242 50.77 40.23 -15.91
N GLN A 243 49.57 40.75 -15.64
CA GLN A 243 48.96 40.72 -14.31
C GLN A 243 48.44 39.31 -13.95
N GLU A 244 47.91 38.56 -14.92
CA GLU A 244 47.41 37.19 -14.71
C GLU A 244 48.55 36.19 -14.41
N ARG A 245 49.74 36.40 -15.00
CA ARG A 245 50.96 35.62 -14.71
C ARG A 245 51.51 35.91 -13.30
N ASN A 246 51.40 37.14 -12.82
CA ASN A 246 51.79 37.50 -11.45
C ASN A 246 50.80 37.01 -10.38
N SER A 247 49.52 36.81 -10.72
CA SER A 247 48.50 36.30 -9.78
C SER A 247 48.62 34.80 -9.46
N LYS A 248 49.24 33.99 -10.33
CA LYS A 248 49.39 32.53 -10.12
C LYS A 248 50.55 32.16 -9.18
N GLY A 249 51.41 33.11 -8.82
CA GLY A 249 52.59 32.89 -7.97
C GLY A 249 52.39 33.03 -6.46
N ASN A 250 51.22 33.48 -5.99
CA ASN A 250 51.05 33.88 -4.58
C ASN A 250 49.83 33.24 -3.88
N MET A 251 49.74 31.91 -3.93
CA MET A 251 48.80 31.16 -3.09
C MET A 251 49.55 30.13 -2.22
N VAL A 252 50.58 30.62 -1.52
CA VAL A 252 51.16 29.95 -0.36
C VAL A 252 50.69 30.74 0.88
N SER A 253 50.21 30.01 1.89
CA SER A 253 49.79 30.49 3.23
C SER A 253 48.33 30.96 3.42
N LYS A 254 47.40 29.98 3.50
CA LYS A 254 46.41 29.94 4.60
C LYS A 254 45.75 28.56 4.68
N LYS A 255 46.39 27.63 5.42
CA LYS A 255 45.70 26.45 5.97
C LYS A 255 44.68 26.96 6.99
N LYS A 256 43.49 27.30 6.52
CA LYS A 256 42.33 27.63 7.35
C LYS A 256 41.70 26.30 7.79
N GLY A 257 41.84 25.98 9.08
CA GLY A 257 41.09 24.97 9.84
C GLY A 257 40.70 23.68 9.13
N ILE A 258 41.45 22.61 9.39
CA ILE A 258 40.89 21.26 9.23
C ILE A 258 39.75 21.17 10.24
N PRO A 259 38.49 20.91 9.84
CA PRO A 259 37.41 20.74 10.80
C PRO A 259 37.73 19.54 11.66
N GLU A 260 37.73 19.76 12.97
CA GLU A 260 37.94 18.72 13.98
C GLU A 260 36.92 17.60 13.75
N LYS A 261 37.38 16.34 13.76
CA LYS A 261 36.52 15.20 13.47
C LYS A 261 35.50 15.09 14.60
N THR A 262 34.23 14.89 14.26
CA THR A 262 33.20 14.61 15.27
C THR A 262 33.57 13.34 16.06
N LYS A 263 33.35 13.30 17.38
CA LYS A 263 33.60 12.12 18.25
C LYS A 263 33.04 10.80 17.69
N ARG A 264 31.90 10.87 16.99
CA ARG A 264 31.28 9.72 16.30
C ARG A 264 32.15 9.16 15.16
N ARG A 265 32.87 10.03 14.45
CA ARG A 265 33.80 9.66 13.37
C ARG A 265 35.08 9.07 13.95
N GLU A 266 35.57 9.57 15.08
CA GLU A 266 36.73 9.03 15.76
C GLU A 266 36.46 7.61 16.26
N ALA A 267 35.32 7.36 16.90
CA ALA A 267 34.91 6.02 17.33
C ALA A 267 34.68 5.04 16.15
N ALA A 268 34.25 5.54 14.99
CA ALA A 268 34.12 4.72 13.79
C ALA A 268 35.48 4.43 13.14
N ASP A 269 36.39 5.41 13.13
CA ASP A 269 37.76 5.26 12.62
C ASP A 269 38.58 4.28 13.50
N THR A 270 38.33 4.21 14.82
CA THR A 270 38.96 3.19 15.70
C THR A 270 38.37 1.80 15.50
N LYS A 271 37.04 1.69 15.38
CA LYS A 271 36.36 0.38 15.24
C LYS A 271 36.53 -0.24 13.84
N TRP A 272 36.52 0.57 12.79
CA TRP A 272 36.47 0.10 11.39
C TRP A 272 37.66 0.58 10.53
N GLY A 273 38.57 1.37 11.11
CA GLY A 273 39.69 1.97 10.39
C GLY A 273 39.29 3.23 9.62
N PHE A 274 40.28 4.07 9.31
CA PHE A 274 40.08 5.30 8.53
C PHE A 274 39.55 4.96 7.13
N GLY A 275 38.25 5.20 6.91
CA GLY A 275 37.55 4.93 5.66
C GLY A 275 38.09 5.78 4.49
N GLY A 276 39.04 5.21 3.75
CA GLY A 276 39.63 5.76 2.53
C GLY A 276 40.33 4.66 1.75
N ARG A 277 40.53 4.85 0.43
CA ARG A 277 41.25 3.89 -0.43
C ARG A 277 42.68 3.72 0.10
N LYS A 278 42.96 2.62 0.82
CA LYS A 278 44.31 2.16 1.18
C LYS A 278 45.03 1.70 -0.09
N LYS A 279 45.51 2.63 -0.91
CA LYS A 279 46.40 2.29 -2.01
C LYS A 279 47.75 1.86 -1.40
N ARG A 280 48.04 0.56 -1.50
CA ARG A 280 49.38 -0.08 -1.37
C ARG A 280 50.07 -0.10 0.00
N ILE A 281 49.35 -0.29 1.10
CA ILE A 281 49.98 -0.57 2.42
C ILE A 281 50.22 -2.08 2.64
N ARG A 282 49.68 -2.95 1.79
CA ARG A 282 49.96 -4.39 1.78
C ARG A 282 50.72 -4.74 0.51
N GLN A 283 52.05 -4.63 0.55
CA GLN A 283 52.94 -5.36 -0.33
C GLN A 283 53.91 -6.10 0.59
N ASN A 284 54.16 -7.39 0.34
CA ASN A 284 55.26 -8.10 1.00
C ASN A 284 56.56 -7.47 0.53
N ASP A 285 57.37 -6.97 1.46
CA ASP A 285 58.78 -6.72 1.22
C ASP A 285 59.57 -8.02 1.45
N SER A 286 60.76 -8.11 0.85
CA SER A 286 61.60 -9.31 0.91
C SER A 286 62.12 -9.65 2.32
N SER A 287 61.70 -8.90 3.34
CA SER A 287 62.01 -9.11 4.75
C SER A 287 60.91 -9.83 5.53
N SER A 288 59.75 -10.09 4.93
CA SER A 288 58.70 -10.91 5.59
C SER A 288 58.92 -12.41 5.27
N VAL A 289 59.70 -13.07 6.12
CA VAL A 289 59.78 -14.54 6.29
C VAL A 289 59.27 -14.88 7.69
#